data_AF-A0A0K1SA23-F1
#
_entry.id   AF-A0A0K1SA23-F1
#
_cell.length_a   1.000
_cell.length_b   1.000
_cell.length_c   1.000
_cell.angle_alpha   90.00
_cell.angle_beta   90.00
_cell.angle_gamma   90.00
#
_symmetry.space_group_name_H-M   'P 1'
#
loop_
_entity.id
_entity.type
_entity.pdbx_description
1 polymer ?
#
loop_
_entity_poly.entity_id
_entity_poly.type
_entity_poly.pdbx_seq_one_letter_code
_entity_poly.pdbx_strand_id
1 'polypeptide(L)'
;MLTGCLGGKNAGLLAQVAYIFLGLTWLPVFAQGGGIGYLKEPSFGYILGFMPGAWLCGWLAFRWRAKIETLALSAFAGLLVIHLCGLLYMLGLSIFQPQAGQITFPDSLPTLFMNYSVWPFLGQLVVICVVVIIAFFFRKLLFY
;
A
#
# COMPACT_ATOMS: atom_id res chain seq x y z
N MET A 1 3.81 -5.49 0.06
CA MET A 1 4.76 -6.03 -0.94
C MET A 1 5.36 -7.37 -0.52
N LEU A 2 6.05 -7.45 0.63
CA LEU A 2 6.74 -8.67 1.06
C LEU A 2 5.85 -9.93 1.05
N THR A 3 4.63 -9.84 1.60
CA THR A 3 3.66 -10.95 1.61
C THR A 3 3.27 -11.41 0.21
N GLY A 4 3.13 -10.49 -0.75
CA GLY A 4 2.90 -10.81 -2.16
C GLY A 4 4.12 -11.46 -2.80
N CYS A 5 5.32 -10.91 -2.57
CA CYS A 5 6.56 -11.50 -3.07
C CYS A 5 6.81 -12.90 -2.50
N LEU A 6 6.40 -13.21 -1.27
CA LEU A 6 6.65 -14.53 -0.66
C LEU A 6 5.53 -15.54 -0.88
N GLY A 7 4.27 -15.13 -0.75
CA GLY A 7 3.10 -16.03 -0.79
C GLY A 7 2.25 -15.93 -2.06
N GLY A 8 2.59 -15.03 -2.98
CA GLY A 8 1.91 -14.86 -4.26
C GLY A 8 0.62 -14.04 -4.17
N LYS A 9 -0.10 -13.98 -5.29
CA LYS A 9 -1.24 -13.06 -5.46
C LYS A 9 -2.35 -13.26 -4.42
N ASN A 10 -2.68 -14.52 -4.10
CA ASN A 10 -3.78 -14.85 -3.19
C ASN A 10 -3.37 -14.56 -1.74
N ALA A 11 -2.21 -15.06 -1.30
CA ALA A 11 -1.75 -14.82 0.08
C ALA A 11 -1.50 -13.33 0.35
N GLY A 12 -0.94 -12.61 -0.63
CA GLY A 12 -0.78 -11.17 -0.56
C GLY A 12 -2.11 -10.45 -0.37
N LEU A 13 -3.11 -10.75 -1.20
CA LEU A 13 -4.45 -10.16 -1.12
C LEU A 13 -5.14 -10.49 0.20
N LEU A 14 -5.21 -11.77 0.60
CA LEU A 14 -5.86 -12.19 1.83
C LEU A 14 -5.24 -11.52 3.08
N ALA A 15 -3.91 -11.39 3.11
CA ALA A 15 -3.23 -10.69 4.21
C ALA A 15 -3.65 -9.21 4.30
N GLN A 16 -3.83 -8.53 3.16
CA GLN A 16 -4.29 -7.14 3.16
C GLN A 16 -5.78 -7.02 3.52
N VAL A 17 -6.62 -7.94 3.05
CA VAL A 17 -8.03 -8.00 3.46
C VAL A 17 -8.14 -8.16 4.97
N ALA A 18 -7.38 -9.10 5.55
CA ALA A 18 -7.33 -9.29 7.00
C ALA A 18 -6.84 -8.03 7.74
N TYR A 19 -5.80 -7.37 7.24
CA TYR A 19 -5.29 -6.10 7.80
C TYR A 19 -6.38 -5.02 7.86
N ILE A 20 -7.13 -4.85 6.77
CA ILE A 20 -8.20 -3.84 6.69
C ILE A 20 -9.37 -4.21 7.61
N PHE A 21 -9.82 -5.46 7.60
CA PHE A 21 -10.90 -5.91 8.46
C PHE A 21 -10.57 -5.73 9.94
N LEU A 22 -9.36 -6.11 10.36
CA LEU A 22 -8.92 -5.94 11.74
C LEU A 22 -8.82 -4.47 12.13
N GLY A 23 -8.29 -3.62 11.25
CA GLY A 23 -8.15 -2.18 11.48
C GLY A 23 -9.46 -1.42 11.53
N LEU A 24 -10.51 -1.89 10.86
CA LEU A 24 -11.83 -1.25 10.87
C LEU A 24 -12.71 -1.69 12.04
N THR A 25 -12.55 -2.93 12.53
CA THR A 25 -13.49 -3.54 13.48
C THR A 25 -12.99 -3.62 14.91
N TRP A 26 -11.76 -4.09 15.13
CA TRP A 26 -11.37 -4.66 16.43
C TRP A 26 -10.07 -4.13 17.01
N LEU A 27 -9.08 -3.81 16.17
CA LEU A 27 -7.74 -3.44 16.65
C LEU A 27 -7.30 -2.08 16.08
N PRO A 28 -6.67 -1.21 16.89
CA PRO A 28 -6.10 0.06 16.46
C PRO A 28 -4.78 -0.16 15.68
N VAL A 29 -4.80 -0.95 14.62
CA VAL A 29 -3.60 -1.30 13.82
C VAL A 29 -3.24 -0.26 12.76
N PHE A 30 -4.14 0.70 12.50
CA PHE A 30 -3.83 1.85 11.65
C PHE A 30 -3.05 2.90 12.44
N ALA A 31 -2.25 3.71 11.74
CA ALA A 31 -1.33 4.67 12.36
C ALA A 31 -2.02 5.67 13.31
N GLN A 32 -3.31 5.96 13.12
CA GLN A 32 -4.10 6.88 13.95
C GLN A 32 -5.17 6.19 14.81
N GLY A 33 -5.01 4.90 15.13
CA GLY A 33 -5.88 4.24 16.12
C GLY A 33 -7.09 3.46 15.59
N GLY A 34 -7.24 3.32 14.27
CA GLY A 34 -8.24 2.41 13.64
C GLY A 34 -9.70 2.87 13.71
N GLY A 35 -10.62 2.00 13.28
CA GLY A 35 -12.07 2.18 13.36
C GLY A 35 -12.77 2.71 12.10
N ILE A 36 -14.11 2.70 12.10
CA ILE A 36 -14.95 3.13 10.96
C ILE A 36 -14.79 4.63 10.65
N GLY A 37 -14.42 5.45 11.64
CA GLY A 37 -14.12 6.87 11.40
C GLY A 37 -12.93 7.09 10.45
N TYR A 38 -12.04 6.09 10.32
CA TYR A 38 -10.88 6.14 9.45
C TYR A 38 -11.25 6.18 7.97
N LEU A 39 -12.48 5.80 7.59
CA LEU A 39 -12.99 5.98 6.22
C LEU A 39 -13.10 7.45 5.79
N LYS A 40 -12.95 8.42 6.68
CA LYS A 40 -12.94 9.84 6.30
C LYS A 40 -11.52 10.39 6.12
N GLU A 41 -10.51 9.58 6.41
CA GLU A 41 -9.11 9.99 6.34
C GLU A 41 -8.57 9.82 4.91
N PRO A 42 -7.91 10.84 4.32
CA PRO A 42 -7.28 10.72 2.99
C PRO A 42 -6.29 9.55 2.89
N SER A 43 -5.57 9.27 3.98
CA SER A 43 -4.60 8.16 4.03
C SER A 43 -5.24 6.77 3.88
N PHE A 44 -6.55 6.64 4.16
CA PHE A 44 -7.26 5.36 4.01
C PHE A 44 -7.27 4.85 2.57
N GLY A 45 -7.25 5.74 1.59
CA GLY A 45 -7.17 5.36 0.18
C GLY A 45 -5.93 4.52 -0.15
N TYR A 46 -4.79 4.82 0.50
CA TYR A 46 -3.57 4.05 0.32
C TYR A 46 -3.70 2.66 0.96
N ILE A 47 -4.38 2.57 2.10
CA ILE A 47 -4.69 1.29 2.76
C ILE A 47 -5.58 0.43 1.86
N LEU A 48 -6.62 1.00 1.24
CA LEU A 48 -7.44 0.30 0.25
C LEU A 48 -6.59 -0.16 -0.95
N GLY A 49 -5.69 0.69 -1.41
CA GLY A 49 -4.72 0.39 -2.48
C GLY A 49 -3.80 -0.79 -2.18
N PHE A 50 -3.60 -1.16 -0.91
CA PHE A 50 -2.77 -2.31 -0.55
C PHE A 50 -3.35 -3.61 -1.11
N MET A 51 -4.68 -3.75 -1.20
CA MET A 51 -5.31 -4.96 -1.76
C MET A 51 -4.91 -5.20 -3.22
N PRO A 52 -5.23 -4.31 -4.19
CA PRO A 52 -4.84 -4.50 -5.57
C PRO A 52 -3.31 -4.43 -5.76
N GLY A 53 -2.61 -3.61 -4.98
CA GLY A 53 -1.14 -3.51 -5.03
C GLY A 53 -0.45 -4.80 -4.61
N ALA A 54 -0.88 -5.45 -3.53
CA ALA A 54 -0.33 -6.71 -3.07
C ALA A 54 -0.69 -7.88 -4.00
N TRP A 55 -1.91 -7.89 -4.53
CA TRP A 55 -2.33 -8.89 -5.52
C TRP A 55 -1.48 -8.80 -6.79
N LEU A 56 -1.32 -7.59 -7.36
CA LEU A 56 -0.53 -7.36 -8.55
C LEU A 56 0.94 -7.71 -8.29
N CYS A 57 1.52 -7.21 -7.21
CA CYS A 57 2.89 -7.52 -6.81
C CYS A 57 3.12 -9.03 -6.71
N GLY A 58 2.24 -9.75 -6.01
CA GLY A 58 2.36 -11.20 -5.86
C GLY A 58 2.15 -11.96 -7.17
N TRP A 59 1.30 -11.47 -8.07
CA TRP A 59 1.12 -12.06 -9.39
C TRP A 59 2.37 -11.91 -10.27
N LEU A 60 2.93 -10.70 -10.38
CA LEU A 60 4.19 -10.49 -11.12
C LEU A 60 5.35 -11.26 -10.49
N ALA A 61 5.45 -11.28 -9.16
CA ALA A 61 6.55 -11.94 -8.47
C ALA A 61 6.58 -13.46 -8.72
N PHE A 62 5.44 -14.10 -8.95
CA PHE A 62 5.35 -15.53 -9.26
C PHE A 62 5.24 -15.83 -10.76
N ARG A 63 5.14 -14.81 -11.61
CA ARG A 63 5.10 -14.97 -13.07
C ARG A 63 6.45 -15.40 -13.64
N TRP A 64 7.55 -15.00 -13.01
CA TRP A 64 8.92 -15.30 -13.44
C TRP A 64 9.74 -15.95 -12.32
N ARG A 65 10.92 -16.49 -12.68
CA ARG A 65 11.89 -16.97 -11.71
C ARG A 65 12.27 -15.84 -10.74
N ALA A 66 12.51 -16.22 -9.49
CA ALA A 66 12.90 -15.30 -8.43
C ALA A 66 14.28 -14.72 -8.71
N LYS A 67 14.30 -13.49 -9.24
CA LYS A 67 15.50 -12.66 -9.42
C LYS A 67 15.26 -11.34 -8.70
N ILE A 68 16.35 -10.68 -8.29
CA ILE A 68 16.27 -9.37 -7.64
C ILE A 68 15.52 -8.38 -8.53
N GLU A 69 15.82 -8.36 -9.83
CA GLU A 69 15.18 -7.48 -10.82
C GLU A 69 13.67 -7.72 -10.94
N THR A 70 13.25 -9.00 -11.05
CA THR A 70 11.84 -9.34 -11.22
C THR A 70 11.04 -9.05 -9.95
N LEU A 71 11.62 -9.29 -8.78
CA LEU A 71 11.02 -8.95 -7.49
C LEU A 71 10.95 -7.43 -7.28
N ALA A 72 11.97 -6.68 -7.68
CA ALA A 72 11.98 -5.22 -7.60
C ALA A 72 10.91 -4.60 -8.50
N LEU A 73 10.81 -5.05 -9.76
CA LEU A 73 9.76 -4.63 -10.68
C LEU A 73 8.37 -4.96 -10.14
N SER A 74 8.20 -6.15 -9.55
CA SER A 74 6.92 -6.55 -8.95
C SER A 74 6.52 -5.67 -7.76
N ALA A 75 7.47 -5.37 -6.87
CA ALA A 75 7.25 -4.51 -5.72
C ALA A 75 6.98 -3.06 -6.13
N PHE A 76 7.71 -2.55 -7.14
CA PHE A 76 7.51 -1.22 -7.67
C PHE A 76 6.15 -1.07 -8.38
N ALA A 77 5.76 -2.04 -9.21
CA ALA A 77 4.44 -2.05 -9.84
C ALA A 77 3.30 -2.05 -8.79
N GLY A 78 3.45 -2.85 -7.72
CA GLY A 78 2.52 -2.83 -6.61
C GLY A 78 2.48 -1.46 -5.90
N LEU A 79 3.64 -0.81 -5.72
CA LEU A 79 3.72 0.51 -5.09
C LEU A 79 2.98 1.56 -5.91
N LEU A 80 3.17 1.55 -7.24
CA LEU A 80 2.45 2.46 -8.14
C LEU A 80 0.93 2.30 -8.03
N VAL A 81 0.43 1.07 -7.95
CA VAL A 81 -1.01 0.82 -7.78
C VAL A 81 -1.53 1.35 -6.45
N ILE A 82 -0.76 1.21 -5.37
CA ILE A 82 -1.12 1.76 -4.05
C ILE A 82 -1.26 3.28 -4.13
N HIS A 83 -0.26 3.95 -4.71
CA HIS A 83 -0.29 5.41 -4.88
C HIS A 83 -1.43 5.86 -5.77
N LEU A 84 -1.65 5.19 -6.89
CA LEU A 84 -2.77 5.49 -7.79
C LEU A 84 -4.10 5.40 -7.04
N CYS A 85 -4.32 4.33 -6.28
CA CYS A 85 -5.55 4.14 -5.52
C CYS A 85 -5.71 5.18 -4.40
N GLY A 86 -4.63 5.49 -3.67
CA GLY A 86 -4.62 6.53 -2.64
C GLY A 86 -4.95 7.92 -3.17
N LEU A 87 -4.34 8.28 -4.30
CA LEU A 87 -4.59 9.55 -4.98
C LEU A 87 -6.02 9.66 -5.52
N LEU A 88 -6.54 8.59 -6.16
CA LEU A 88 -7.91 8.55 -6.65
C LEU A 88 -8.93 8.68 -5.50
N TYR A 89 -8.65 8.03 -4.37
CA TYR A 89 -9.49 8.13 -3.19
C TYR A 89 -9.48 9.54 -2.59
N MET A 90 -8.30 10.15 -2.45
CA MET A 90 -8.15 11.52 -1.96
C MET A 90 -8.87 12.53 -2.86
N LEU A 91 -8.78 12.36 -4.18
CA LEU A 91 -9.51 13.17 -5.15
C LEU A 91 -11.03 12.96 -5.05
N GLY A 92 -11.50 11.74 -4.86
CA GLY A 92 -12.91 11.46 -4.62
C GLY A 92 -13.41 12.16 -3.34
N LEU A 93 -12.66 12.04 -2.25
CA LEU A 93 -13.01 12.63 -0.97
C LEU A 93 -13.13 14.17 -1.07
N SER A 94 -12.21 14.82 -1.80
CA SER A 94 -12.25 16.28 -1.98
C SER A 94 -13.46 16.77 -2.79
N ILE A 95 -13.97 15.95 -3.71
CA ILE A 95 -15.17 16.26 -4.51
C ILE A 95 -16.45 16.03 -3.69
N PHE A 96 -16.54 14.91 -2.97
CA PHE A 96 -17.77 14.51 -2.27
C PHE A 96 -17.96 15.16 -0.90
N GLN A 97 -16.89 15.61 -0.24
CA GLN A 97 -16.98 16.20 1.11
C GLN A 97 -16.20 17.52 1.21
N PRO A 98 -16.69 18.61 0.58
CA PRO A 98 -15.98 19.90 0.52
C PRO A 98 -15.66 20.51 1.91
N GLN A 99 -16.52 20.24 2.89
CA GLN A 99 -16.39 20.75 4.27
C GLN A 99 -15.38 19.99 5.13
N ALA A 100 -15.00 18.76 4.75
CA ALA A 100 -13.91 18.04 5.42
C ALA A 100 -12.54 18.68 5.13
N GLY A 101 -12.44 19.41 4.02
CA GLY A 101 -11.26 20.19 3.66
C GLY A 101 -11.11 21.51 4.43
N GLN A 102 -12.07 21.92 5.26
CA GLN A 102 -11.99 23.16 6.05
C GLN A 102 -11.91 22.95 7.56
N ILE A 103 -12.36 21.80 8.09
CA ILE A 103 -12.43 21.57 9.54
C ILE A 103 -11.17 20.88 10.09
N THR A 104 -10.38 20.20 9.25
CA THR A 104 -9.18 19.47 9.71
C THR A 104 -7.88 19.85 8.99
N PHE A 105 -7.94 20.47 7.80
CA PHE A 105 -6.76 20.69 6.97
C PHE A 105 -6.76 22.10 6.33
N PRO A 106 -5.99 23.07 6.84
CA PRO A 106 -5.85 24.41 6.23
C PRO A 106 -5.06 24.42 4.90
N ASP A 107 -4.83 23.24 4.31
CA ASP A 107 -3.79 22.96 3.33
C ASP A 107 -4.40 22.52 1.99
N SER A 108 -4.09 23.28 0.93
CA SER A 108 -4.56 23.07 -0.44
C SER A 108 -4.27 21.65 -0.99
N LEU A 109 -5.07 21.15 -1.96
CA LEU A 109 -4.84 19.84 -2.62
C LEU A 109 -3.37 19.55 -3.02
N PRO A 110 -2.59 20.52 -3.54
CA PRO A 110 -1.16 20.33 -3.84
C PRO A 110 -0.30 20.00 -2.61
N THR A 111 -0.59 20.56 -1.43
CA THR A 111 0.21 20.30 -0.23
C THR A 111 -0.09 18.92 0.35
N LEU A 112 -1.34 18.45 0.28
CA LEU A 112 -1.69 17.06 0.61
C LEU A 112 -0.98 16.06 -0.33
N PHE A 113 -0.94 16.34 -1.63
CA PHE A 113 -0.20 15.51 -2.58
C PHE A 113 1.30 15.43 -2.24
N MET A 114 1.92 16.57 -1.89
CA MET A 114 3.32 16.62 -1.50
C MET A 114 3.59 15.83 -0.21
N ASN A 115 2.73 15.96 0.80
CA ASN A 115 2.90 15.31 2.09
C ASN A 115 2.65 13.79 2.04
N TYR A 116 1.63 13.34 1.30
CA TYR A 116 1.24 11.91 1.30
C TYR A 116 1.88 11.09 0.19
N SER A 117 2.23 11.69 -0.95
CA SER A 117 2.85 10.96 -2.05
C SER A 117 4.33 11.26 -2.20
N VAL A 118 4.72 12.54 -2.29
CA VAL A 118 6.09 12.90 -2.71
C VAL A 118 7.11 12.70 -1.59
N TRP A 119 6.82 13.17 -0.38
CA TRP A 119 7.72 13.02 0.76
C TRP A 119 7.98 11.54 1.13
N PRO A 120 6.95 10.66 1.19
CA PRO A 120 7.15 9.26 1.56
C PRO A 120 7.74 8.42 0.43
N PHE A 121 7.68 8.89 -0.83
CA PHE A 121 8.11 8.13 -2.00
C PHE A 121 9.58 7.67 -1.90
N LEU A 122 10.47 8.59 -1.48
CA LEU A 122 11.89 8.28 -1.29
C LEU A 122 12.10 7.19 -0.24
N GLY A 123 11.39 7.27 0.88
CA GLY A 123 11.43 6.24 1.93
C GLY A 123 10.92 4.89 1.45
N GLN A 124 9.88 4.88 0.61
CA GLN A 124 9.30 3.65 0.08
C GLN A 124 10.22 2.95 -0.94
N LEU A 125 11.04 3.68 -1.69
CA LEU A 125 12.06 3.08 -2.55
C LEU A 125 13.09 2.30 -1.71
N VAL A 126 13.53 2.86 -0.58
CA VAL A 126 14.43 2.15 0.35
C VAL A 126 13.75 0.89 0.89
N VAL A 127 12.48 0.97 1.28
CA VAL A 127 11.70 -0.19 1.76
C VAL A 127 11.57 -1.26 0.68
N ILE A 128 11.38 -0.88 -0.59
CA ILE A 128 11.36 -1.85 -1.71
C ILE A 128 12.68 -2.61 -1.80
N CYS A 129 13.82 -1.92 -1.73
CA CYS A 129 15.14 -2.58 -1.77
C CYS A 129 15.28 -3.63 -0.67
N VAL A 130 14.90 -3.28 0.57
CA VAL A 130 14.90 -4.21 1.71
C VAL A 130 13.97 -5.40 1.48
N VAL A 131 12.73 -5.15 1.04
CA VAL A 131 11.74 -6.19 0.75
C VAL A 131 12.24 -7.16 -0.32
N VAL A 132 12.91 -6.65 -1.36
CA VAL A 132 13.43 -7.47 -2.46
C VAL A 132 14.55 -8.38 -1.98
N ILE A 133 15.49 -7.86 -1.19
CA ILE A 133 16.60 -8.64 -0.63
C ILE A 133 16.07 -9.76 0.26
N ILE A 134 15.15 -9.43 1.18
CA ILE A 134 14.53 -10.40 2.08
C ILE A 134 13.75 -11.43 1.26
N ALA A 135 12.91 -11.00 0.31
CA ALA A 135 12.11 -11.92 -0.50
C ALA A 135 12.98 -12.86 -1.34
N PHE A 136 14.09 -12.36 -1.90
CA PHE A 136 15.03 -13.16 -2.66
C PHE A 136 15.68 -14.24 -1.79
N PHE A 137 16.17 -13.85 -0.60
CA PHE A 137 16.78 -14.77 0.35
C PHE A 137 15.80 -15.87 0.80
N PHE A 138 14.60 -15.50 1.21
CA PHE A 138 13.59 -16.46 1.66
C PHE A 138 13.12 -17.38 0.54
N ARG A 139 12.99 -16.89 -0.70
CA ARG A 139 12.64 -17.76 -1.83
C ARG A 139 13.75 -18.75 -2.18
N LYS A 140 15.01 -18.36 -1.99
CA LYS A 140 16.16 -19.27 -2.13
C LYS A 140 16.16 -20.36 -1.05
N LEU A 141 15.74 -20.04 0.17
CA LEU A 141 15.72 -20.97 1.30
C LEU A 141 14.51 -21.92 1.28
N LEU A 142 13.33 -21.42 0.91
CA LEU A 142 12.06 -22.18 0.96
C LEU A 142 11.81 -23.04 -0.28
N PHE A 143 12.40 -22.69 -1.42
CA PHE A 143 12.23 -23.42 -2.70
C PHE A 143 13.50 -24.16 -3.15
N TYR A 144 14.42 -24.41 -2.20
CA TYR A 144 15.54 -25.35 -2.34
C TYR A 144 15.30 -26.52 -1.38
#